data_AF-A0A927IVK8-F1
#
_entry.id   AF-A0A927IVK8-F1
#
_cell.length_a   1.000
_cell.length_b   1.000
_cell.length_c   1.000
_cell.angle_alpha   90.00
_cell.angle_beta   90.00
_cell.angle_gamma   90.00
#
_symmetry.space_group_name_H-M   'P 1'
#
loop_
_entity.id
_entity.type
_entity.pdbx_description
1 polymer ?
#
loop_
_entity_poly.entity_id
_entity_poly.type
_entity_poly.pdbx_seq_one_letter_code
_entity_poly.pdbx_strand_id
1 'polypeptide(L)'
;MELKTQTSHQIEIVTKKEITIRSVLNLFGIFAVLVLVLSIFTIPISINSAGNLHYNEEIQMESKKIKEFLFFILSSAFVYYLLVNMYYKLKHS
;
A
#
# COMPACT_ATOMS: atom_id res chain seq x y z
N MET A 1 -53.94 -9.72 33.03
CA MET A 1 -52.72 -10.20 32.37
C MET A 1 -52.15 -9.02 31.59
N GLU A 2 -51.03 -8.47 32.04
CA GLU A 2 -50.37 -7.35 31.38
C GLU A 2 -49.46 -7.86 30.25
N LEU A 3 -49.70 -7.38 29.04
CA LEU A 3 -48.89 -7.69 27.86
C LEU A 3 -47.59 -6.88 27.92
N LYS A 4 -46.50 -7.49 28.39
CA LYS A 4 -45.16 -6.93 28.27
C LYS A 4 -44.71 -7.00 26.82
N THR A 5 -44.77 -5.86 26.14
CA THR A 5 -44.22 -5.64 24.80
C THR A 5 -42.71 -5.95 24.82
N GLN A 6 -42.31 -6.99 24.08
CA GLN A 6 -40.91 -7.31 23.86
C GLN A 6 -40.28 -6.19 23.02
N THR A 7 -39.41 -5.42 23.67
CA THR A 7 -38.51 -4.45 23.05
C THR A 7 -37.70 -5.15 21.97
N SER A 8 -38.03 -4.87 20.72
CA SER A 8 -37.19 -5.16 19.56
C SER A 8 -35.88 -4.38 19.74
N HIS A 9 -34.89 -5.01 20.35
CA HIS A 9 -33.52 -4.56 20.20
C HIS A 9 -33.18 -4.75 18.72
N GLN A 10 -33.20 -3.65 17.97
CA GLN A 10 -32.50 -3.54 16.71
C GLN A 10 -31.03 -3.86 17.01
N ILE A 11 -30.66 -5.12 16.82
CA ILE A 11 -29.26 -5.52 16.79
C ILE A 11 -28.72 -4.80 15.57
N GLU A 12 -27.99 -3.71 15.79
CA GLU A 12 -27.16 -3.10 14.77
C GLU A 12 -26.18 -4.20 14.34
N ILE A 13 -26.54 -4.89 13.27
CA ILE A 13 -25.66 -5.86 12.61
C ILE A 13 -24.51 -5.00 12.10
N VAL A 14 -23.44 -4.91 12.91
CA VAL A 14 -22.17 -4.36 12.47
C VAL A 14 -21.67 -5.35 11.42
N THR A 15 -22.12 -5.14 10.18
CA THR A 15 -21.77 -5.97 9.04
C THR A 15 -20.27 -5.92 8.92
N LYS A 16 -19.61 -6.98 9.37
CA LYS A 16 -18.15 -7.10 9.35
C LYS A 16 -17.75 -7.01 7.88
N LYS A 17 -17.11 -5.90 7.49
CA LYS A 17 -16.69 -5.68 6.10
C LYS A 17 -15.77 -6.82 5.69
N GLU A 18 -16.26 -7.69 4.80
CA GLU A 18 -15.45 -8.79 4.28
C GLU A 18 -14.30 -8.19 3.47
N ILE A 19 -13.08 -8.42 3.95
CA ILE A 19 -11.88 -8.00 3.24
C ILE A 19 -11.73 -8.93 2.04
N THR A 20 -12.02 -8.40 0.86
CA THR A 20 -11.78 -9.14 -0.38
C THR A 20 -10.27 -9.21 -0.65
N ILE A 21 -9.82 -10.30 -1.25
CA ILE A 21 -8.41 -10.46 -1.66
C ILE A 21 -8.00 -9.30 -2.60
N ARG A 22 -8.94 -8.74 -3.38
CA ARG A 22 -8.71 -7.56 -4.22
C ARG A 22 -8.30 -6.35 -3.39
N SER A 23 -8.98 -6.14 -2.27
CA SER A 23 -8.66 -5.05 -1.34
C SER A 23 -7.29 -5.24 -0.71
N VAL A 24 -6.91 -6.47 -0.35
CA VAL A 24 -5.58 -6.78 0.20
C VAL A 24 -4.49 -6.51 -0.83
N LEU A 25 -4.68 -6.98 -2.06
CA LEU A 25 -3.70 -6.84 -3.13
C LEU A 25 -3.51 -5.36 -3.53
N ASN A 26 -4.59 -4.59 -3.62
CA ASN A 26 -4.50 -3.15 -3.84
C ASN A 26 -3.78 -2.43 -2.69
N LEU A 27 -4.09 -2.78 -1.44
CA LEU A 27 -3.43 -2.20 -0.27
C LEU A 27 -1.93 -2.51 -0.27
N PHE A 28 -1.55 -3.75 -0.57
CA PHE A 28 -0.14 -4.15 -0.70
C PHE A 28 0.57 -3.37 -1.81
N GLY A 29 -0.09 -3.17 -2.96
CA GLY A 29 0.45 -2.36 -4.06
C GLY A 29 0.72 -0.91 -3.63
N ILE A 30 -0.20 -0.30 -2.88
CA ILE A 30 -0.01 1.06 -2.32
C ILE A 30 1.20 1.08 -1.38
N PHE A 31 1.31 0.12 -0.46
CA PHE A 31 2.46 0.04 0.44
C PHE A 31 3.78 -0.14 -0.31
N ALA A 32 3.82 -1.00 -1.34
CA ALA A 32 5.02 -1.21 -2.15
C ALA A 32 5.45 0.10 -2.84
N VAL A 33 4.52 0.85 -3.43
CA VAL A 33 4.81 2.15 -4.05
C VAL A 33 5.34 3.14 -3.02
N LEU A 34 4.70 3.25 -1.85
CA LEU A 34 5.14 4.15 -0.78
C LEU A 34 6.56 3.82 -0.30
N VAL A 35 6.86 2.55 -0.07
CA VAL A 35 8.20 2.11 0.35
C VAL A 35 9.26 2.44 -0.70
N LEU A 36 8.96 2.25 -1.99
CA LEU A 36 9.87 2.60 -3.08
C LEU A 36 10.07 4.12 -3.22
N VAL A 37 9.04 4.93 -2.96
CA VAL A 37 9.21 6.39 -2.93
C VAL A 37 10.05 6.82 -1.73
N LEU A 38 9.81 6.22 -0.55
CA LEU A 38 10.60 6.50 0.65
C LEU A 38 12.07 6.09 0.49
N SER A 39 12.37 5.06 -0.31
CA SER A 39 13.76 4.63 -0.51
C SER A 39 14.64 5.71 -1.11
N ILE A 40 14.08 6.64 -1.91
CA ILE A 40 14.82 7.77 -2.48
C ILE A 40 15.50 8.60 -1.38
N PHE A 41 14.86 8.72 -0.21
CA PHE A 41 15.35 9.49 0.92
C PHE A 41 16.16 8.67 1.92
N THR A 42 15.93 7.36 2.01
CA THR A 42 16.61 6.49 2.97
C THR A 42 17.90 5.87 2.43
N ILE A 43 18.08 5.75 1.12
CA ILE A 43 19.31 5.24 0.48
C ILE A 43 20.58 6.05 0.82
N PRO A 44 20.60 7.39 0.85
CA PRO A 44 21.83 8.14 1.16
C PRO A 44 22.23 8.06 2.64
N ILE A 45 21.46 7.38 3.49
CA ILE A 45 21.79 7.16 4.90
C ILE A 45 22.71 5.94 5.01
N SER A 46 23.97 6.17 5.40
CA SER A 46 24.97 5.11 5.60
C SER A 46 25.40 5.03 7.06
N ILE A 47 25.81 3.85 7.52
CA ILE A 47 26.37 3.65 8.86
C ILE A 47 27.89 3.61 8.73
N ASN A 48 28.59 4.48 9.43
CA ASN A 48 30.05 4.44 9.46
C ASN A 48 30.57 3.35 10.44
N SER A 49 31.88 3.08 10.44
CA SER A 49 32.49 2.08 11.32
C SER A 49 32.31 2.36 12.82
N ALA A 50 31.91 3.57 13.19
CA ALA A 50 31.61 3.97 14.57
C ALA A 50 30.11 3.83 14.94
N GLY A 51 29.28 3.28 14.03
CA GLY A 51 27.84 3.10 14.25
C GLY A 51 27.01 4.37 14.08
N ASN A 52 27.61 5.48 13.63
CA ASN A 52 26.91 6.74 13.42
C ASN A 52 26.28 6.78 12.03
N LEU A 53 25.04 7.28 11.97
CA LEU A 53 24.34 7.55 10.72
C LEU A 53 24.94 8.79 10.05
N HIS A 54 25.48 8.62 8.85
CA HIS A 54 26.04 9.69 8.04
C HIS A 54 25.36 9.72 6.67
N TYR A 55 24.91 10.92 6.27
CA TYR A 55 24.46 11.19 4.92
C TYR A 55 25.65 11.19 3.97
N ASN A 56 25.68 10.25 3.04
CA ASN A 56 26.71 10.21 2.01
C ASN A 56 26.14 10.80 0.72
N GLU A 57 26.59 12.01 0.39
CA GLU A 57 26.19 12.76 -0.80
C GLU A 57 26.61 12.06 -2.11
N GLU A 58 27.63 11.19 -2.09
CA GLU A 58 28.05 10.42 -3.27
C GLU A 58 27.02 9.36 -3.69
N ILE A 59 26.19 8.89 -2.75
CA ILE A 59 25.13 7.89 -2.99
C ILE A 59 23.77 8.56 -3.22
N GLN A 60 23.70 9.88 -3.11
CA GLN A 60 22.47 10.62 -3.36
C GLN A 60 22.12 10.52 -4.85
N MET A 61 20.91 10.06 -5.15
CA MET A 61 20.45 9.97 -6.53
C MET A 61 20.36 11.37 -7.17
N GLU A 62 20.96 11.51 -8.34
CA GLU A 62 20.81 12.71 -9.17
C GLU A 62 19.33 12.94 -9.52
N SER A 63 18.89 14.20 -9.62
CA SER A 63 17.48 14.54 -9.90
C SER A 63 16.95 13.92 -11.20
N LYS A 64 17.82 13.73 -12.21
CA LYS A 64 17.45 13.02 -13.44
C LYS A 64 17.11 11.55 -13.17
N LYS A 65 17.92 10.87 -12.35
CA LYS A 65 17.70 9.48 -11.95
C LYS A 65 16.48 9.31 -11.06
N ILE A 66 16.21 10.27 -10.17
CA ILE A 66 14.98 10.30 -9.38
C ILE A 66 13.75 10.34 -10.29
N LYS A 67 13.75 11.19 -11.34
CA LYS A 67 12.64 11.24 -12.30
C LYS A 67 12.47 9.92 -13.07
N GLU A 68 13.57 9.33 -13.56
CA GLU A 68 13.54 8.01 -14.23
C GLU A 68 12.97 6.93 -13.30
N PHE A 69 13.37 6.93 -12.03
CA PHE A 69 12.91 5.97 -11.03
C PHE A 69 11.43 6.16 -10.66
N LEU A 70 10.97 7.39 -10.46
CA LEU A 70 9.56 7.69 -10.22
C LEU A 70 8.69 7.27 -11.41
N PHE A 71 9.15 7.52 -12.63
CA PHE A 71 8.45 7.08 -13.83
C PHE A 71 8.34 5.55 -13.90
N PHE A 72 9.41 4.84 -13.52
CA PHE A 72 9.40 3.38 -13.40
C PHE A 72 8.42 2.88 -12.34
N ILE A 73 8.38 3.49 -11.15
CA ILE A 73 7.41 3.16 -10.10
C ILE A 73 5.98 3.38 -10.59
N LEU A 74 5.69 4.50 -11.25
CA LEU A 74 4.34 4.78 -11.77
C LEU A 74 3.94 3.78 -12.87
N SER A 75 4.86 3.47 -13.79
CA SER A 75 4.61 2.51 -14.88
C SER A 75 4.33 1.11 -14.33
N SER A 76 5.15 0.66 -13.37
CA SER A 76 4.96 -0.64 -12.72
C SER A 76 3.69 -0.70 -11.88
N ALA A 77 3.34 0.36 -11.15
CA ALA A 77 2.09 0.46 -10.40
C ALA A 77 0.86 0.37 -11.33
N PHE A 78 0.93 1.02 -12.50
CA PHE A 78 -0.13 0.93 -13.50
C PHE A 78 -0.29 -0.50 -14.02
N VAL A 79 0.81 -1.17 -14.40
CA VAL A 79 0.79 -2.56 -14.85
C VAL A 79 0.26 -3.48 -13.74
N TYR A 80 0.71 -3.31 -12.52
CA TYR A 80 0.22 -4.06 -11.36
C TYR A 80 -1.30 -3.92 -11.19
N TYR A 81 -1.81 -2.69 -11.22
CA TYR A 81 -3.23 -2.42 -11.10
C TYR A 81 -4.04 -3.12 -12.22
N LEU A 82 -3.55 -3.06 -13.47
CA LEU A 82 -4.17 -3.76 -14.59
C LEU A 82 -4.18 -5.27 -14.37
N LEU A 83 -3.06 -5.86 -13.93
CA LEU A 83 -2.96 -7.31 -13.66
C LEU A 83 -3.91 -7.75 -12.55
N VAL A 84 -3.96 -7.00 -11.45
CA VAL A 84 -4.90 -7.27 -10.36
C VAL A 84 -6.33 -7.22 -10.89
N ASN A 85 -6.70 -6.16 -11.60
CA ASN A 85 -8.06 -6.02 -12.11
C ASN A 85 -8.43 -7.11 -13.14
N MET A 86 -7.50 -7.48 -14.01
CA MET A 86 -7.67 -8.56 -14.99
C MET A 86 -7.82 -9.93 -14.32
N TYR A 87 -7.01 -10.23 -13.31
CA TYR A 87 -7.11 -11.47 -12.53
C TYR A 87 -8.49 -11.62 -11.88
N TYR A 88 -9.03 -10.55 -11.30
CA TYR A 88 -10.37 -10.57 -10.73
C TYR A 88 -11.47 -10.69 -11.78
N LYS A 89 -11.32 -10.01 -12.92
CA LYS A 89 -12.29 -10.12 -14.02
C LYS A 89 -12.33 -11.55 -14.59
N LEU A 90 -11.17 -12.20 -14.71
CA LEU A 90 -11.06 -13.57 -15.22
C LEU A 90 -11.59 -14.61 -14.22
N LYS A 91 -11.36 -14.41 -12.91
CA LYS A 91 -11.81 -15.34 -11.85
C LYS A 91 -13.32 -15.28 -11.57
N HIS A 92 -14.03 -14.26 -12.05
CA HIS A 92 -15.49 -14.08 -11.87
C HIS A 92 -16.26 -14.02 -13.19
N SER A 93 -15.62 -14.42 -14.30
CA SER A 93 -16.28 -14.68 -15.59
C SER A 93 -16.45 -16.18 -15.80
#